data_AF-A0A7R9KFR8-F1
#
_entry.id   AF-A0A7R9KFR8-F1
#
_cell.length_a   1.000
_cell.length_b   1.000
_cell.length_c   1.000
_cell.angle_alpha   90.00
_cell.angle_beta   90.00
_cell.angle_gamma   90.00
#
_symmetry.space_group_name_H-M   'P 1'
#
loop_
_entity.id
_entity.type
_entity.pdbx_description
1 polymer ?
#
loop_
_entity_poly.entity_id
_entity_poly.type
_entity_poly.pdbx_seq_one_letter_code
_entity_poly.pdbx_strand_id
1 'polypeptide(L)' 'MLSCFISSISSTPEMAMVLVIPFTVIVEMFAGLFINSGELPGWLSWLKYTSFLHYTYETLMI' A
#
# COMPACT_ATOMS: atom_id res chain seq x y z
N MET A 1 8.36 -7.53 -0.72
CA MET A 1 8.14 -7.92 0.69
C MET A 1 6.67 -8.27 0.95
N LEU A 2 5.71 -7.42 0.58
CA LEU A 2 4.26 -7.69 0.70
C LEU A 2 3.82 -8.99 -0.02
N SER A 3 4.29 -9.20 -1.25
CA SER A 3 4.02 -10.40 -2.04
C SER A 3 4.50 -11.68 -1.34
N CYS A 4 5.71 -11.68 -0.77
CA CYS A 4 6.23 -12.83 -0.03
C CYS A 4 5.42 -13.11 1.24
N PHE A 5 4.94 -12.08 1.93
CA PHE A 5 4.08 -12.23 3.09
C PHE A 5 2.73 -12.87 2.74
N ILE A 6 2.11 -12.41 1.65
CA ILE A 6 0.84 -12.97 1.15
C ILE A 6 1.02 -14.42 0.66
N SER A 7 2.15 -14.72 0.04
CA SER A 7 2.51 -16.09 -0.35
C SER A 7 2.68 -17.03 0.85
N SER A 8 3.20 -16.54 1.97
CA SER A 8 3.35 -17.35 3.20
C SER A 8 2.01 -17.67 3.89
N ILE A 9 0.98 -16.86 3.66
CA ILE A 9 -0.36 -17.03 4.25
C ILE A 9 -1.25 -17.90 3.35
N SER A 10 -0.99 -17.91 2.05
CA SER A 10 -1.85 -18.56 1.06
C SER A 10 -1.47 -20.03 0.88
N SER A 11 -2.47 -20.91 0.91
CA SER A 11 -2.26 -22.36 0.71
C SER A 11 -1.99 -22.74 -0.76
N THR A 12 -2.36 -21.86 -1.70
CA THR A 12 -2.13 -22.07 -3.15
C THR A 12 -1.59 -20.79 -3.82
N PRO A 13 -0.73 -20.93 -4.84
CA PRO A 13 -0.11 -19.78 -5.52
C PRO A 13 -1.12 -18.93 -6.30
N GLU A 14 -2.17 -19.55 -6.83
CA GLU A 14 -3.26 -18.86 -7.53
C GLU A 14 -4.00 -17.91 -6.58
N MET A 15 -4.31 -18.36 -5.37
CA MET A 15 -4.94 -17.54 -4.34
C MET A 15 -4.03 -16.39 -3.90
N ALA A 16 -2.72 -16.65 -3.78
CA ALA A 16 -1.74 -15.62 -3.45
C ALA A 16 -1.75 -14.49 -4.51
N MET A 17 -1.75 -14.85 -5.80
CA MET A 17 -1.76 -13.87 -6.89
C MET A 17 -3.03 -13.02 -6.89
N VAL A 18 -4.19 -13.64 -6.65
CA VAL A 18 -5.47 -12.92 -6.58
C VAL A 18 -5.52 -11.96 -5.39
N LEU A 19 -4.90 -12.33 -4.26
CA LEU A 19 -4.86 -11.48 -3.06
C LEU A 19 -3.82 -10.36 -3.14
N VAL A 20 -2.69 -10.58 -3.81
CA VAL A 20 -1.63 -9.56 -3.92
C VAL A 20 -2.16 -8.27 -4.57
N ILE A 21 -2.97 -8.39 -5.62
CA ILE A 21 -3.46 -7.24 -6.40
C ILE A 21 -4.30 -6.27 -5.52
N PRO A 22 -5.41 -6.67 -4.89
CA PRO A 22 -6.23 -5.76 -4.09
C PRO A 22 -5.47 -5.17 -2.89
N PHE A 23 -4.61 -5.96 -2.23
CA PHE A 23 -3.79 -5.46 -1.13
C PHE A 23 -2.80 -4.39 -1.59
N THR A 24 -2.18 -4.58 -2.76
CA THR A 24 -1.27 -3.60 -3.34
C THR A 24 -2.03 -2.32 -3.69
N VAL A 25 -3.18 -2.43 -4.37
CA VAL A 25 -4.01 -1.27 -4.72
C VAL A 25 -4.42 -0.46 -3.49
N ILE A 26 -4.85 -1.11 -2.40
CA ILE A 26 -5.21 -0.41 -1.17
C ILE A 26 -4.00 0.37 -0.64
N VAL A 27 -2.83 -0.26 -0.52
CA VAL A 27 -1.61 0.39 -0.01
C VAL A 27 -1.19 1.58 -0.90
N GLU A 28 -1.38 1.49 -2.22
CA GLU A 28 -1.07 2.56 -3.17
C GLU A 28 -2.06 3.73 -3.13
N MET A 29 -3.35 3.49 -2.86
CA MET A 29 -4.34 4.57 -2.71
C MET A 29 -3.97 5.54 -1.58
N PHE A 30 -3.33 5.03 -0.52
CA PHE A 30 -2.86 5.82 0.61
C PHE A 30 -1.44 6.37 0.43
N ALA A 31 -0.83 6.24 -0.76
CA ALA A 31 0.51 6.76 -1.06
C ALA A 31 0.61 8.30 -1.08
N GLY A 32 -0.51 9.02 -0.98
CA GLY A 32 -0.54 10.48 -1.15
C GLY A 32 -0.64 10.94 -2.61
N LEU A 33 -0.70 10.01 -3.57
CA LEU A 33 -0.95 10.28 -5.00
C LEU A 33 -2.42 10.60 -5.30
N PHE A 34 -3.36 9.87 -4.66
CA PHE A 34 -4.79 9.99 -4.92
C PHE A 34 -5.55 10.79 -3.85
N ILE A 35 -5.09 10.75 -2.60
CA ILE A 35 -5.72 11.43 -1.46
C ILE A 35 -4.71 12.42 -0.89
N ASN A 36 -5.12 13.68 -0.78
CA ASN A 36 -4.29 14.72 -0.18
C ASN A 36 -4.08 14.41 1.31
N SER A 37 -2.83 14.35 1.76
CA SER A 37 -2.44 13.96 3.12
C SER A 37 -3.05 14.83 4.22
N GLY A 38 -3.50 16.05 3.89
CA GLY A 38 -4.22 16.96 4.79
C GLY A 38 -5.70 16.66 4.98
N GLU A 39 -6.32 15.86 4.10
CA GLU A 39 -7.76 15.55 4.12
C GLU A 39 -8.05 14.21 4.81
N LEU A 40 -7.03 13.43 5.19
CA LEU A 40 -7.24 12.15 5.89
C LEU A 40 -7.59 12.38 7.37
N PRO A 41 -8.62 11.69 7.89
CA PRO A 41 -8.89 11.67 9.32
C PRO A 41 -7.65 11.23 10.12
N GLY A 42 -7.41 11.82 11.29
CA GLY A 42 -6.21 11.55 12.09
C GLY A 42 -5.97 10.06 12.39
N TRP A 43 -7.02 9.26 12.47
CA TRP A 43 -6.96 7.81 12.68
C TRP A 43 -6.60 6.99 11.43
N LEU A 44 -6.63 7.58 10.23
CA LEU A 44 -6.16 7.00 8.96
C LEU A 44 -4.81 7.56 8.53
N SER A 45 -4.36 8.66 9.13
CA SER A 45 -3.12 9.34 8.74
C SER A 45 -1.88 8.45 8.86
N TRP A 46 -1.91 7.42 9.72
CA TRP A 46 -0.80 6.47 9.85
C TRP A 46 -0.64 5.54 8.63
N LEU A 47 -1.70 5.31 7.84
CA LEU A 47 -1.65 4.40 6.70
C LEU A 47 -0.68 4.88 5.61
N LYS A 48 -0.48 6.20 5.51
CA LYS A 48 0.50 6.80 4.58
C LYS A 48 1.92 6.25 4.77
N TYR A 49 2.29 5.88 6.01
CA TYR A 49 3.61 5.33 6.33
C TYR A 49 3.76 3.86 5.93
N THR A 50 2.65 3.15 5.65
CA THR A 50 2.70 1.77 5.17
C THR A 50 2.93 1.68 3.67
N SER A 51 2.74 2.79 2.95
CA SER A 51 2.90 2.86 1.51
C SER A 51 4.32 3.20 1.12
N PHE A 52 5.02 2.25 0.49
CA PHE A 52 6.36 2.49 -0.07
C PHE A 52 6.34 3.60 -1.15
N LEU A 53 5.23 3.72 -1.88
CA LEU A 53 5.08 4.75 -2.91
C LEU A 53 5.01 6.17 -2.33
N HIS A 54 4.51 6.35 -1.10
CA HIS A 54 4.52 7.67 -0.45
C HIS A 54 5.94 8.19 -0.32
N TYR A 55 6.86 7.37 0.18
CA TYR A 55 8.26 7.74 0.30
C TYR A 55 8.93 7.98 -1.05
N THR A 56 8.60 7.16 -2.06
CA THR A 56 9.13 7.34 -3.42
C THR A 56 8.66 8.66 -4.02
N TYR A 57 7.38 9.00 -3.85
CA TYR A 57 6.78 10.24 -4.36
C TYR A 57 7.37 11.48 -3.69
N GLU A 58 7.50 11.47 -2.36
CA GLU A 58 8.15 12.55 -1.62
C GLU A 58 9.60 12.76 -2.08
N THR A 59 10.36 11.70 -2.38
CA THR A 59 11.71 11.83 -2.92
C THR A 59 11.77 12.33 -4.36
N LEU A 60 10.72 12.12 -5.15
CA LEU A 60 10.63 12.55 -6.55
C LEU A 60 10.18 14.02 -6.70
N MET A 61 9.54 14.56 -5.66
CA MET A 61 9.11 15.96 -5.58
C MET A 61 10.19 16.91 -5.05
N ILE A 62 11.35 16.38 -4.67
CA ILE A 62 12.57 17.14 -4.36
C ILE A 62 13.33 17.39 -5.66
#